data_AF-A0A8J5RF11-F1
#
_entry.id   AF-A0A8J5RF11-F1
#
_cell.length_a   1.000
_cell.length_b   1.000
_cell.length_c   1.000
_cell.angle_alpha   90.00
_cell.angle_beta   90.00
_cell.angle_gamma   90.00
#
_symmetry.space_group_name_H-M   'P 1'
#
loop_
_entity.id
_entity.type
_entity.pdbx_description
1 polymer ?
#
loop_
_entity_poly.entity_id
_entity_poly.type
_entity_poly.pdbx_seq_one_letter_code
_entity_poly.pdbx_strand_id
1 'polypeptide(L)'
;MSKYKCLVPYEWHNYYRSSIIEVILRKDITCDHISNKVTGIGIKVNSVIAHLHYWCDFVWMKKDTDKKSWRDPNEYFGLYLHCGC
;
A
#
# COMPACT_ATOMS: atom_id res chain seq x y z
N MET A 1 0.51 2.78 -19.52
CA MET A 1 -0.06 2.83 -18.16
C MET A 1 0.32 1.57 -17.42
N SER A 2 1.20 1.68 -16.43
CA SER A 2 1.53 0.55 -15.56
C SER A 2 0.47 0.44 -14.45
N LYS A 3 0.04 -0.78 -14.15
CA LYS A 3 -0.87 -1.05 -13.03
C LYS A 3 -0.15 -1.94 -12.03
N TYR A 4 0.01 -1.46 -10.81
CA TYR A 4 0.64 -2.23 -9.74
C TYR A 4 -0.42 -2.64 -8.74
N LYS A 5 -0.49 -3.94 -8.41
CA LYS A 5 -1.34 -4.41 -7.32
C LYS A 5 -0.62 -4.12 -6.00
N CYS A 6 -1.22 -3.24 -5.20
CA CYS A 6 -0.74 -2.89 -3.87
C CYS A 6 -1.65 -3.53 -2.82
N LEU A 7 -1.06 -4.24 -1.86
CA LEU A 7 -1.77 -4.74 -0.70
C LEU A 7 -1.77 -3.69 0.40
N VAL A 8 -2.93 -3.36 0.93
CA VAL A 8 -3.07 -2.36 2.00
C VAL A 8 -3.95 -2.88 3.14
N PRO A 9 -3.81 -2.30 4.35
CA PRO A 9 -4.56 -2.75 5.50
C PRO A 9 -6.08 -2.71 5.27
N TYR A 10 -6.79 -3.78 5.61
CA TYR A 10 -8.25 -3.87 5.47
C TYR A 10 -9.00 -2.77 6.24
N GLU A 11 -8.44 -2.36 7.38
CA GLU A 11 -8.95 -1.27 8.20
C GLU A 11 -9.15 0.03 7.41
N TRP A 12 -8.32 0.29 6.39
CA TRP A 12 -8.46 1.48 5.56
C TRP A 12 -9.76 1.50 4.77
N HIS A 13 -10.26 0.34 4.37
CA HIS A 13 -11.53 0.19 3.66
C HIS A 13 -12.74 0.59 4.53
N ASN A 14 -12.63 0.46 5.86
CA ASN A 14 -13.67 0.89 6.78
C ASN A 14 -13.78 2.44 6.84
N TYR A 15 -12.71 3.15 6.48
CA TYR A 15 -12.67 4.60 6.53
C TYR A 15 -12.92 5.26 5.18
N TYR A 16 -12.38 4.67 4.11
CA TYR A 16 -12.40 5.26 2.78
C TYR A 16 -12.68 4.22 1.71
N ARG A 17 -13.36 4.64 0.63
CA ARG A 17 -13.48 3.83 -0.58
C ARG A 17 -12.10 3.61 -1.22
N SER A 18 -11.94 2.48 -1.91
CA SER A 18 -10.66 2.10 -2.54
C SER A 18 -10.10 3.17 -3.49
N SER A 19 -10.95 3.92 -4.19
CA SER A 19 -10.53 5.03 -5.06
C SER A 19 -9.89 6.19 -4.29
N ILE A 20 -10.37 6.49 -3.09
CA ILE A 20 -9.79 7.53 -2.23
C ILE A 20 -8.47 7.04 -1.63
N ILE A 21 -8.40 5.77 -1.23
CA ILE A 21 -7.16 5.15 -0.75
C ILE A 21 -6.09 5.19 -1.85
N GLU A 22 -6.45 4.88 -3.09
CA GLU A 22 -5.55 5.00 -4.24
C GLU A 22 -4.99 6.43 -4.37
N VAL A 23 -5.85 7.45 -4.27
CA VAL A 23 -5.43 8.86 -4.33
C VAL A 23 -4.48 9.22 -3.19
N ILE A 24 -4.75 8.74 -1.96
CA ILE A 24 -3.88 8.96 -0.81
C ILE A 24 -2.50 8.35 -1.07
N LEU A 25 -2.45 7.08 -1.50
CA LEU A 25 -1.20 6.39 -1.78
C LEU A 25 -0.38 7.10 -2.86
N ARG A 26 -1.04 7.58 -3.92
CA ARG A 26 -0.37 8.26 -5.03
C ARG A 26 0.20 9.64 -4.68
N LYS A 27 -0.20 10.25 -3.56
CA LYS A 27 0.41 11.50 -3.09
C LYS A 27 1.86 11.30 -2.63
N ASP A 28 2.13 10.16 -1.97
CA ASP A 28 3.43 9.89 -1.35
C ASP A 28 4.23 8.81 -2.10
N ILE A 29 3.55 7.90 -2.81
CA ILE A 29 4.17 6.80 -3.55
C ILE A 29 4.07 7.07 -5.05
N THR A 30 5.22 7.30 -5.65
CA THR A 30 5.37 7.47 -7.10
C THR A 30 5.65 6.13 -7.78
N CYS A 31 5.48 6.09 -9.10
CA CYS A 31 5.80 4.91 -9.90
C CYS A 31 7.30 4.61 -9.93
N ASP A 32 8.13 5.64 -9.77
CA ASP A 32 9.58 5.50 -9.62
C ASP A 32 9.92 4.78 -8.30
N HIS A 33 9.26 5.15 -7.19
CA HIS A 33 9.39 4.44 -5.91
C HIS A 33 9.02 2.95 -6.05
N ILE A 34 7.98 2.63 -6.81
CA ILE A 34 7.55 1.25 -7.05
C ILE A 34 8.55 0.49 -7.93
N SER A 35 9.00 1.12 -9.01
CA SER A 35 9.93 0.50 -9.98
C SER A 35 11.30 0.23 -9.36
N ASN A 36 11.77 1.15 -8.50
CA ASN A 36 13.03 1.03 -7.77
C ASN A 36 12.90 0.24 -6.45
N LYS A 37 11.72 -0.34 -6.16
CA LYS A 37 11.42 -1.10 -4.94
C LYS A 37 11.79 -0.33 -3.64
N VAL A 38 11.52 0.97 -3.59
CA VAL A 38 11.79 1.84 -2.43
C VAL A 38 10.89 1.47 -1.25
N THR A 39 11.50 1.16 -0.09
CA THR A 39 10.79 0.80 1.15
C THR A 39 10.82 1.90 2.19
N GLY A 40 9.92 1.83 3.18
CA GLY A 40 9.92 2.71 4.36
C GLY A 40 9.12 3.99 4.21
N ILE A 41 8.40 4.19 3.09
CA ILE A 41 7.47 5.31 2.93
C ILE A 41 6.26 5.06 3.83
N GLY A 42 6.12 5.85 4.90
CA GLY A 42 5.03 5.75 5.86
C GLY A 42 3.80 6.51 5.42
N ILE A 43 2.64 5.85 5.43
CA ILE A 43 1.35 6.46 5.16
C ILE A 43 0.44 6.18 6.35
N LYS A 44 -0.16 7.25 6.87
CA LYS A 44 -1.11 7.20 7.97
C LYS A 44 -2.52 7.49 7.43
N VAL A 45 -3.40 6.51 7.59
CA VAL A 45 -4.83 6.67 7.31
C VAL A 45 -5.58 6.53 8.63
N ASN A 46 -6.10 7.65 9.14
CA ASN A 46 -6.68 7.74 10.49
C ASN A 46 -5.73 7.22 11.58
N SER A 47 -6.11 6.16 12.31
CA SER A 47 -5.31 5.55 13.39
C SER A 47 -4.33 4.47 12.90
N VAL A 48 -4.34 4.15 11.60
CA VAL A 48 -3.57 3.03 11.05
C VAL A 48 -2.38 3.57 10.25
N ILE A 49 -1.18 3.25 10.72
CA ILE A 49 0.08 3.59 10.07
C ILE A 49 0.62 2.35 9.37
N ALA A 50 0.95 2.48 8.09
CA ALA A 50 1.57 1.43 7.31
C ALA A 50 2.72 1.98 6.47
N HIS A 51 3.77 1.18 6.31
CA HIS A 51 4.95 1.53 5.55
C HIS A 51 5.04 0.71 4.27
N LEU A 52 5.50 1.35 3.21
CA LEU A 52 5.76 0.71 1.93
C LEU A 52 6.85 -0.36 2.09
N HIS A 53 6.50 -1.58 1.71
CA HIS A 53 7.36 -2.75 1.75
C HIS A 53 7.15 -3.59 0.49
N TYR A 54 8.12 -4.46 0.20
CA TYR A 54 7.98 -5.47 -0.84
C TYR A 54 8.08 -6.85 -0.23
N TRP A 55 7.28 -7.76 -0.77
CA TRP A 55 7.43 -9.19 -0.52
C TRP A 55 7.39 -9.86 -1.88
N CYS A 56 8.53 -10.43 -2.28
CA CYS A 56 8.82 -10.82 -3.66
C CYS A 56 8.60 -9.63 -4.64
N ASP A 57 7.66 -9.75 -5.58
CA ASP A 57 7.36 -8.72 -6.58
C ASP A 57 6.08 -7.92 -6.29
N PHE A 58 5.49 -8.13 -5.11
CA PHE A 58 4.27 -7.45 -4.76
C PHE A 58 4.54 -6.24 -3.88
N VAL A 59 3.82 -5.16 -4.15
CA VAL A 59 3.79 -3.95 -3.32
C VAL A 59 2.90 -4.18 -2.10
N TRP A 60 3.37 -3.78 -0.92
CA TRP A 60 2.64 -3.98 0.34
C TRP A 60 2.84 -2.85 1.32
N MET A 61 1.74 -2.22 1.73
CA MET A 61 1.69 -1.30 2.86
C MET A 61 1.58 -2.12 4.14
N LYS A 62 2.72 -2.43 4.75
CA LYS A 62 2.81 -3.23 5.97
C LYS A 62 2.50 -2.36 7.20
N LYS A 63 1.56 -2.79 8.05
CA LYS A 63 1.25 -2.08 9.31
C LYS A 63 2.46 -2.11 10.26
N ASP A 64 2.68 -1.05 11.03
CA ASP A 64 3.74 -1.02 12.06
C ASP A 64 3.50 -2.03 13.19
N THR A 65 2.24 -2.23 13.52
CA THR A 65 1.82 -3.20 14.54
C THR A 65 1.95 -4.64 14.04
N ASP A 66 2.07 -4.84 12.73
CA ASP A 66 2.24 -6.16 12.14
C ASP A 66 3.70 -6.61 12.22
N LYS A 67 3.98 -7.44 13.23
CA LYS A 67 5.29 -8.05 13.45
C LYS A 67 5.56 -9.24 12.53
N LYS A 68 4.58 -9.72 11.76
CA LYS A 68 4.77 -10.86 10.85
C LYS A 68 5.70 -10.45 9.71
N SER A 69 6.48 -11.40 9.22
CA SER A 69 7.32 -11.24 8.02
C SER A 69 6.57 -11.58 6.73
N TRP A 70 5.34 -12.10 6.84
CA TRP A 70 4.47 -12.47 5.73
C TRP A 70 3.13 -11.74 5.81
N ARG A 71 2.43 -11.68 4.68
CA ARG A 71 1.10 -11.07 4.61
C ARG A 71 0.06 -12.05 5.09
N ASP A 72 -0.75 -11.64 6.05
CA ASP A 72 -1.99 -12.33 6.37
C ASP A 72 -3.05 -11.94 5.34
N PRO A 73 -3.56 -12.86 4.51
CA PRO A 73 -4.55 -12.53 3.47
C PRO A 73 -5.86 -11.97 4.03
N ASN A 74 -6.14 -12.15 5.32
CA ASN A 74 -7.33 -11.60 5.97
C ASN A 74 -7.12 -10.17 6.52
N GLU A 75 -5.87 -9.73 6.69
CA GLU A 75 -5.55 -8.39 7.22
C GLU A 75 -5.32 -7.34 6.14
N TYR A 76 -5.15 -7.78 4.89
CA TYR A 76 -4.82 -6.90 3.76
C TYR A 76 -5.73 -7.18 2.56
N PHE A 77 -6.11 -6.13 1.84
CA PHE A 77 -6.80 -6.24 0.55
C PHE A 77 -5.98 -5.62 -0.57
N GLY A 78 -6.20 -6.10 -1.80
CA GLY A 78 -5.53 -5.59 -2.98
C GLY A 78 -6.27 -4.42 -3.60
N LEU A 79 -5.55 -3.36 -3.93
CA LEU A 79 -5.98 -2.28 -4.82
C LEU A 79 -4.99 -2.09 -5.96
N TYR A 80 -5.46 -1.51 -7.05
CA TYR A 80 -4.62 -1.19 -8.19
C TYR A 80 -4.17 0.26 -8.09
N LEU A 81 -2.86 0.48 -8.07
CA LEU A 81 -2.26 1.79 -8.26
C LEU A 81 -2.12 2.03 -9.76
N HIS A 82 -2.87 3.00 -10.27
CA HIS A 82 -2.76 3.42 -11.65
C HIS A 82 -1.63 4.43 -11.82
N CYS A 83 -0.58 4.01 -12.52
CA CYS A 83 0.49 4.88 -12.99
C CYS A 83 0.14 5.41 -14.38
N GLY A 84 -0.33 6.65 -14.41
CA GLY A 84 -0.32 7.48 -15.62
C GLY A 84 1.09 8.06 -15.78
N CYS A 85 1.72 7.80 -16.92
CA CYS A 85 2.80 8.65 -17.42
C CYS A 85 2.19 9.95 -17.92
#